data_AF-A0A357Z6X0-F1
#
_entry.id   AF-A0A357Z6X0-F1
#
_cell.length_a   1.000
_cell.length_b   1.000
_cell.length_c   1.000
_cell.angle_alpha   90.00
_cell.angle_beta   90.00
_cell.angle_gamma   90.00
#
_symmetry.space_group_name_H-M   'P 1'
#
loop_
_entity.id
_entity.type
_entity.pdbx_description
1 polymer ?
#
loop_
_entity_poly.entity_id
_entity_poly.type
_entity_poly.pdbx_seq_one_letter_code
_entity_poly.pdbx_strand_id
1 'polypeptide(L)'
;MSDDTTSILDQIIATQQVSHRENFKPRSALNLLLELLTERERQILWRRFGFGGEKTETLENIGKSFRVTRERIRQIERLAVAKLVNGQQAQTLLKPLKQVVVEILETEGGACTDERFIKLLSEVGDEANANISRFFMTEVLTDVVTHLGGENSVFLPGWRLRSASIEGLEKLVSCAEEIITDRGLPVTEEDLAQQLLAKKLLSPLQGVLAEPTVILNLLQLSAVIRRNTFGEWGLKHWETISPKRMNDKIYLVLKKHGKPMHFREIVRLINEQSFDHKKAYAPTVHNELILDDKFVLVGRGIYALKEWGYKPGVVADVMVEILKEHGQPMQRDELVAAVLKQRLVKRGTIYLALTNKKKFARLPDGRYSLANNETETKPAPTVI
;
A
#
# COMPACT_ATOMS: atom_id res chain seq x y z
N MET A 1 17.99 33.85 21.24
CA MET A 1 18.53 33.19 22.45
C MET A 1 17.75 31.91 22.60
N SER A 2 18.49 30.80 22.60
CA SER A 2 18.06 29.42 22.49
C SER A 2 17.21 28.96 23.67
N ASP A 3 15.96 28.58 23.40
CA ASP A 3 15.11 27.89 24.36
C ASP A 3 15.37 26.38 24.20
N ASP A 4 16.56 25.96 24.63
CA ASP A 4 17.08 24.59 24.48
C ASP A 4 17.06 23.90 25.85
N THR A 5 15.86 23.81 26.42
CA THR A 5 15.57 22.97 27.59
C THR A 5 14.45 22.01 27.23
N THR A 6 14.73 21.11 26.27
CA THR A 6 14.05 19.81 26.30
C THR A 6 14.40 19.21 27.66
N SER A 7 13.44 19.19 28.59
CA SER A 7 13.73 19.04 30.01
C SER A 7 14.45 17.72 30.25
N ILE A 8 15.44 17.69 31.14
CA ILE A 8 16.07 16.44 31.58
C ILE A 8 14.99 15.44 32.05
N LEU A 9 13.87 15.93 32.58
CA LEU A 9 12.67 15.15 32.87
C LEU A 9 12.05 14.50 31.61
N ASP A 10 11.92 15.24 30.51
CA ASP A 10 11.38 14.70 29.24
C ASP A 10 12.30 13.63 28.66
N GLN A 11 13.62 13.80 28.77
CA GLN A 11 14.60 12.78 28.37
C GLN A 11 14.57 11.54 29.28
N ILE A 12 14.41 11.71 30.59
CA ILE A 12 14.27 10.59 31.55
C ILE A 12 12.95 9.85 31.32
N ILE A 13 11.85 10.55 31.10
CA ILE A 13 10.53 9.98 30.79
C ILE A 13 10.60 9.22 29.46
N ALA A 14 11.17 9.82 28.41
CA ALA A 14 11.36 9.15 27.12
C ALA A 14 12.26 7.90 27.26
N THR A 15 13.33 7.97 28.06
CA THR A 15 14.22 6.83 28.31
C THR A 15 13.52 5.71 29.09
N GLN A 16 12.69 6.05 30.09
CA GLN A 16 11.86 5.07 30.81
C GLN A 16 10.79 4.44 29.92
N GLN A 17 10.09 5.22 29.09
CA GLN A 17 9.08 4.72 28.15
C GLN A 17 9.67 3.77 27.10
N VAL A 18 10.84 4.10 26.54
CA VAL A 18 11.58 3.20 25.62
C VAL A 18 11.98 1.90 26.34
N SER A 19 12.46 1.99 27.58
CA SER A 19 12.83 0.80 28.37
C SER A 19 11.66 -0.12 28.74
N HIS A 20 10.45 0.42 28.92
CA HIS A 20 9.26 -0.38 29.20
C HIS A 20 8.71 -1.11 27.97
N ARG A 21 8.82 -0.49 26.78
CA ARG A 21 8.43 -1.12 25.51
C ARG A 21 9.34 -2.27 25.11
N GLU A 22 10.66 -2.09 25.19
CA GLU A 22 11.62 -3.11 24.75
C GLU A 22 11.63 -4.36 25.66
N ASN A 23 11.14 -4.24 26.90
CA ASN A 23 11.14 -5.33 27.86
C ASN A 23 9.79 -6.04 28.02
N PHE A 24 8.70 -5.52 27.42
CA PHE A 24 7.39 -6.12 27.61
C PHE A 24 7.24 -7.39 26.75
N LYS A 25 7.09 -8.54 27.43
CA LYS A 25 6.85 -9.84 26.78
C LYS A 25 5.41 -10.30 27.04
N PRO A 26 4.51 -10.23 26.04
CA PRO A 26 3.09 -10.61 26.22
C PRO A 26 2.91 -12.01 26.82
N ARG A 27 3.75 -12.97 26.40
CA ARG A 27 3.73 -14.34 26.90
C ARG A 27 4.06 -14.46 28.38
N SER A 28 5.03 -13.70 28.88
CA SER A 28 5.39 -13.70 30.30
C SER A 28 4.24 -13.14 31.15
N ALA A 29 3.64 -12.03 30.71
CA ALA A 29 2.48 -11.45 31.39
C ALA A 29 1.29 -12.43 31.40
N LEU A 30 1.04 -13.12 30.29
CA LEU A 30 -0.03 -14.11 30.21
C LEU A 30 0.21 -15.26 31.19
N ASN A 31 1.43 -15.82 31.25
CA ASN A 31 1.72 -16.94 32.14
C ASN A 31 1.46 -16.59 33.60
N LEU A 32 1.89 -15.41 34.05
CA LEU A 32 1.62 -14.92 35.41
C LEU A 32 0.12 -14.79 35.70
N LEU A 33 -0.67 -14.33 34.73
CA LEU A 33 -2.13 -14.25 34.86
C LEU A 33 -2.77 -15.64 34.92
N LEU A 34 -2.33 -16.58 34.08
CA LEU A 34 -2.86 -17.93 34.03
C LEU A 34 -2.56 -18.74 35.31
N GLU A 35 -1.54 -18.38 36.09
CA GLU A 35 -1.27 -18.97 37.42
C GLU A 35 -2.37 -18.67 38.45
N LEU A 36 -3.17 -17.62 38.24
CA LEU A 36 -4.31 -17.28 39.10
C LEU A 36 -5.53 -18.17 38.85
N LEU A 37 -5.50 -18.98 37.79
CA LEU A 37 -6.59 -19.84 37.38
C LEU A 37 -6.36 -21.29 37.81
N THR A 38 -7.45 -22.04 37.95
CA THR A 38 -7.34 -23.50 38.11
C THR A 38 -6.80 -24.12 36.82
N GLU A 39 -6.19 -25.30 36.93
CA GLU A 39 -5.65 -26.04 35.78
C GLU A 39 -6.68 -26.19 34.65
N ARG A 40 -7.92 -26.48 35.02
CA ARG A 40 -9.03 -26.64 34.07
C ARG A 40 -9.36 -25.34 33.35
N GLU A 41 -9.45 -24.23 34.07
CA GLU A 41 -9.71 -22.90 33.49
C GLU A 41 -8.58 -22.50 32.54
N ARG A 42 -7.33 -22.68 32.98
CA ARG A 42 -6.12 -22.41 32.18
C ARG A 42 -6.11 -23.18 30.87
N GLN A 43 -6.36 -24.49 30.90
CA GLN A 43 -6.41 -25.30 29.68
C GLN A 43 -7.53 -24.88 28.72
N ILE A 44 -8.70 -24.51 29.25
CA ILE A 44 -9.82 -24.04 28.43
C ILE A 44 -9.42 -22.73 27.72
N LEU A 45 -8.87 -21.75 28.44
CA LEU A 45 -8.44 -20.49 27.83
C LEU A 45 -7.31 -20.70 26.81
N TRP A 46 -6.32 -21.54 27.15
CA TRP A 46 -5.20 -21.85 26.25
C TRP A 46 -5.64 -22.34 24.89
N ARG A 47 -6.57 -23.31 24.86
CA ARG A 47 -7.13 -23.89 23.63
C ARG A 47 -8.09 -22.93 22.93
N ARG A 48 -8.91 -22.20 23.70
CA ARG A 48 -9.89 -21.26 23.15
C ARG A 48 -9.23 -20.13 22.37
N PHE A 49 -8.17 -19.56 22.94
CA PHE A 49 -7.49 -18.38 22.41
C PHE A 49 -6.19 -18.70 21.68
N GLY A 50 -5.77 -19.97 21.62
CA GLY A 50 -4.62 -20.39 20.80
C GLY A 50 -3.29 -19.81 21.30
N PHE A 51 -3.10 -19.73 22.62
CA PHE A 51 -1.89 -19.13 23.23
C PHE A 51 -0.59 -19.88 22.90
N GLY A 52 -0.67 -21.12 22.43
CA GLY A 52 0.47 -21.91 21.97
C GLY A 52 0.91 -21.62 20.53
N GLY A 53 0.25 -20.72 19.80
CA GLY A 53 0.42 -20.58 18.34
C GLY A 53 -0.38 -21.62 17.55
N GLU A 54 -1.25 -22.38 18.23
CA GLU A 54 -2.20 -23.30 17.62
C GLU A 54 -3.46 -22.55 17.17
N LYS A 55 -4.25 -23.17 16.28
CA LYS A 55 -5.56 -22.63 15.89
C LYS A 55 -6.51 -22.60 17.09
N THR A 56 -7.28 -21.52 17.21
CA THR A 56 -8.33 -21.39 18.23
C THR A 56 -9.36 -22.50 18.10
N GLU A 57 -9.78 -23.06 19.25
CA GLU A 57 -10.81 -24.09 19.29
C GLU A 57 -12.20 -23.53 19.60
N THR A 58 -13.22 -24.17 19.03
CA THR A 58 -14.61 -23.84 19.36
C THR A 58 -14.98 -24.35 20.76
N LEU A 59 -15.90 -23.65 21.43
CA LEU A 59 -16.47 -24.08 22.71
C LEU A 59 -17.02 -25.52 22.65
N GLU A 60 -17.52 -25.94 21.48
CA GLU A 60 -18.03 -27.29 21.26
C GLU A 60 -16.92 -28.34 21.26
N ASN A 61 -15.82 -28.10 20.55
CA ASN A 61 -14.67 -29.02 20.49
C ASN A 61 -13.99 -29.17 21.86
N ILE A 62 -13.84 -28.05 22.58
CA ILE A 62 -13.36 -28.06 23.96
C ILE A 62 -14.34 -28.83 24.84
N GLY A 63 -15.66 -28.60 24.71
CA GLY A 63 -16.70 -29.31 25.47
C GLY A 63 -16.64 -30.82 25.31
N LYS A 64 -16.47 -31.31 24.07
CA LYS A 64 -16.28 -32.74 23.77
C LYS A 64 -15.08 -33.32 24.51
N SER A 65 -13.95 -32.61 24.51
CA SER A 65 -12.72 -33.06 25.19
C SER A 65 -12.87 -33.14 26.71
N PHE A 66 -13.57 -32.16 27.31
CA PHE A 66 -13.84 -32.11 28.74
C PHE A 66 -15.10 -32.89 29.17
N ARG A 67 -15.76 -33.59 28.24
CA ARG A 67 -17.04 -34.30 28.46
C ARG A 67 -18.12 -33.44 29.13
N VAL A 68 -18.23 -32.18 28.70
CA VAL A 68 -19.24 -31.22 29.17
C VAL A 68 -19.90 -30.50 28.01
N THR A 69 -21.03 -29.86 28.26
CA THR A 69 -21.75 -29.09 27.23
C THR A 69 -20.96 -27.86 26.80
N ARG A 70 -21.21 -27.39 25.57
CA ARG A 70 -20.72 -26.11 25.05
C ARG A 70 -20.99 -24.96 26.03
N GLU A 71 -22.20 -24.93 26.59
CA GLU A 71 -22.61 -23.89 27.54
C GLU A 71 -21.79 -23.94 28.83
N ARG A 72 -21.46 -25.15 29.32
CA ARG A 72 -20.60 -25.28 30.50
C ARG A 72 -19.20 -24.74 30.24
N ILE A 73 -18.62 -24.97 29.06
CA ILE A 73 -17.33 -24.35 28.69
C ILE A 73 -17.45 -22.83 28.63
N ARG A 74 -18.52 -22.29 28.02
CA ARG A 74 -18.76 -20.84 27.96
C ARG A 74 -18.81 -20.21 29.36
N GLN A 75 -19.46 -20.87 30.31
CA GLN A 75 -19.51 -20.43 31.70
C GLN A 75 -18.12 -20.41 32.35
N ILE A 76 -17.34 -21.47 32.16
CA ILE A 76 -15.98 -21.55 32.71
C ILE A 76 -15.08 -20.48 32.09
N GLU A 77 -15.14 -20.28 30.77
CA GLU A 77 -14.42 -19.22 30.05
C GLU A 77 -14.74 -17.84 30.63
N ARG A 78 -16.03 -17.50 30.76
CA ARG A 78 -16.45 -16.21 31.32
C ARG A 78 -15.98 -15.99 32.75
N LEU A 79 -16.08 -17.02 33.59
CA LEU A 79 -15.62 -16.94 34.98
C LEU A 79 -14.10 -16.78 35.06
N ALA A 80 -13.36 -17.50 34.23
CA ALA A 80 -11.90 -17.39 34.16
C ALA A 80 -11.47 -16.00 33.69
N VAL A 81 -12.05 -15.48 32.61
CA VAL A 81 -11.78 -14.11 32.13
C VAL A 81 -12.15 -13.09 33.22
N ALA A 82 -13.30 -13.23 33.87
CA ALA A 82 -13.70 -12.33 34.95
C ALA A 82 -12.70 -12.34 36.14
N LYS A 83 -12.06 -13.47 36.45
CA LYS A 83 -10.98 -13.53 37.45
C LYS A 83 -9.72 -12.78 36.99
N LEU A 84 -9.35 -12.93 35.72
CA LEU A 84 -8.20 -12.23 35.14
C LEU A 84 -8.41 -10.72 35.04
N VAL A 85 -9.65 -10.28 34.84
CA VAL A 85 -9.99 -8.86 34.75
C VAL A 85 -10.22 -8.26 36.14
N ASN A 86 -11.07 -8.85 36.97
CA ASN A 86 -11.54 -8.19 38.20
C ASN A 86 -10.78 -8.61 39.47
N GLY A 87 -9.92 -9.64 39.39
CA GLY A 87 -9.15 -10.11 40.54
C GLY A 87 -8.14 -9.07 41.02
N GLN A 88 -8.06 -8.86 42.34
CA GLN A 88 -7.13 -7.87 42.92
C GLN A 88 -5.67 -8.17 42.55
N GLN A 89 -5.23 -9.42 42.66
CA GLN A 89 -3.88 -9.85 42.25
C GLN A 89 -3.68 -9.66 40.74
N ALA A 90 -4.69 -9.95 39.93
CA ALA A 90 -4.63 -9.78 38.49
C ALA A 90 -4.46 -8.30 38.11
N GLN A 91 -5.18 -7.38 38.75
CA GLN A 91 -5.04 -5.93 38.53
C GLN A 91 -3.62 -5.43 38.85
N THR A 92 -2.97 -5.97 39.87
CA THR A 92 -1.55 -5.67 40.16
C THR A 92 -0.63 -6.12 39.02
N LEU A 93 -0.85 -7.33 38.49
CA LEU A 93 -0.07 -7.87 37.36
C LEU A 93 -0.35 -7.16 36.03
N LEU A 94 -1.56 -6.63 35.85
CA LEU A 94 -1.98 -5.93 34.64
C LEU A 94 -1.48 -4.49 34.57
N LYS A 95 -1.15 -3.86 35.70
CA LYS A 95 -0.77 -2.44 35.73
C LYS A 95 0.40 -2.12 34.78
N PRO A 96 1.51 -2.88 34.73
CA PRO A 96 2.59 -2.63 33.77
C PRO A 96 2.15 -2.82 32.31
N LEU A 97 1.32 -3.83 32.02
CA LEU A 97 0.78 -4.07 30.68
C LEU A 97 -0.10 -2.89 30.23
N LYS A 98 -1.02 -2.43 31.10
CA LYS A 98 -1.87 -1.27 30.84
C LYS A 98 -1.03 -0.04 30.49
N GLN A 99 0.01 0.22 31.27
CA GLN A 99 0.93 1.34 31.05
C GLN A 99 1.60 1.25 29.67
N VAL A 100 2.18 0.10 29.32
CA VAL A 100 2.84 -0.11 28.02
C VAL A 100 1.87 0.10 26.85
N VAL A 101 0.64 -0.44 26.94
CA VAL A 101 -0.37 -0.29 25.89
C VAL A 101 -0.82 1.16 25.73
N VAL A 102 -1.03 1.88 26.85
CA VAL A 102 -1.33 3.31 26.83
C VAL A 102 -0.23 4.08 26.14
N GLU A 103 1.02 3.90 26.56
CA GLU A 103 2.17 4.59 25.98
C GLU A 103 2.27 4.33 24.46
N ILE A 104 2.18 3.07 24.03
CA ILE A 104 2.26 2.71 22.61
C ILE A 104 1.18 3.44 21.81
N LEU A 105 -0.07 3.38 22.26
CA LEU A 105 -1.16 4.04 21.56
C LEU A 105 -1.02 5.57 21.63
N GLU A 106 -0.51 6.15 22.71
CA GLU A 106 -0.25 7.58 22.82
C GLU A 106 0.78 8.05 21.77
N THR A 107 1.88 7.31 21.60
CA THR A 107 2.86 7.60 20.54
C THR A 107 2.30 7.46 19.13
N GLU A 108 1.33 6.58 18.93
CA GLU A 108 0.65 6.41 17.64
C GLU A 108 -0.51 7.41 17.44
N GLY A 109 -0.72 8.36 18.36
CA GLY A 109 -1.78 9.38 18.27
C GLY A 109 -3.14 8.97 18.82
N GLY A 110 -3.18 7.90 19.60
CA GLY A 110 -4.33 7.44 20.37
C GLY A 110 -5.08 6.26 19.75
N ALA A 111 -4.71 5.84 18.53
CA ALA A 111 -5.30 4.70 17.85
C ALA A 111 -4.34 4.08 16.83
N CYS A 112 -4.52 2.79 16.52
CA CYS A 112 -3.81 2.13 15.41
C CYS A 112 -4.57 0.88 14.92
N THR A 113 -4.20 0.33 13.76
CA THR A 113 -4.80 -0.90 13.21
C THR A 113 -4.40 -2.13 14.03
N ASP A 114 -5.20 -3.21 13.96
CA ASP A 114 -4.89 -4.47 14.67
C ASP A 114 -3.50 -5.01 14.25
N GLU A 115 -3.22 -4.98 12.95
CA GLU A 115 -1.93 -5.41 12.38
C GLU A 115 -0.76 -4.57 12.90
N ARG A 116 -0.92 -3.24 12.94
CA ARG A 116 0.10 -2.31 13.44
C ARG A 116 0.35 -2.55 14.93
N PHE A 117 -0.70 -2.71 15.72
CA PHE A 117 -0.61 -2.95 17.15
C PHE A 117 0.14 -4.25 17.46
N ILE A 118 -0.22 -5.35 16.77
CA ILE A 118 0.45 -6.64 16.93
C ILE A 118 1.95 -6.53 16.62
N LYS A 119 2.31 -5.79 15.56
CA LYS A 119 3.71 -5.55 15.19
C LYS A 119 4.47 -4.71 16.22
N LEU A 120 3.79 -3.81 16.95
CA LEU A 120 4.40 -2.99 17.99
C LEU A 120 4.59 -3.76 19.30
N LEU A 121 3.72 -4.72 19.59
CA LEU A 121 3.80 -5.56 20.80
C LEU A 121 4.57 -6.86 20.65
N SER A 122 4.78 -7.33 19.41
CA SER A 122 5.33 -8.66 19.13
C SER A 122 6.46 -8.58 18.10
N GLU A 123 7.48 -9.42 18.27
CA GLU A 123 8.45 -9.68 17.21
C GLU A 123 7.73 -10.26 15.97
N VAL A 124 8.14 -9.82 14.78
CA VAL A 124 7.51 -10.18 13.51
C VAL A 124 7.59 -11.70 13.29
N GLY A 125 6.43 -12.36 13.20
CA GLY A 125 6.34 -13.80 12.86
C GLY A 125 5.95 -14.74 14.00
N ASP A 126 5.75 -14.24 15.23
CA ASP A 126 5.27 -15.07 16.36
C ASP A 126 3.73 -15.06 16.45
N GLU A 127 3.07 -16.06 15.84
CA GLU A 127 1.62 -16.22 15.89
C GLU A 127 1.08 -16.41 17.32
N ALA A 128 1.87 -16.99 18.23
CA ALA A 128 1.48 -17.14 19.62
C ALA A 128 1.37 -15.77 20.29
N ASN A 129 2.37 -14.90 20.12
CA ASN A 129 2.32 -13.53 20.66
C ASN A 129 1.20 -12.69 20.03
N ALA A 130 0.87 -12.91 18.76
CA ALA A 130 -0.26 -12.24 18.11
C ALA A 130 -1.60 -12.61 18.78
N ASN A 131 -1.84 -13.90 19.04
CA ASN A 131 -3.05 -14.37 19.70
C ASN A 131 -3.16 -13.87 21.16
N ILE A 132 -2.04 -13.85 21.88
CA ILE A 132 -1.96 -13.33 23.25
C ILE A 132 -2.27 -11.84 23.28
N SER A 133 -1.64 -11.07 22.40
CA SER A 133 -1.90 -9.63 22.26
C SER A 133 -3.37 -9.36 21.96
N ARG A 134 -3.96 -10.14 21.05
CA ARG A 134 -5.37 -10.00 20.69
C ARG A 134 -6.30 -10.32 21.87
N PHE A 135 -6.02 -11.39 22.63
CA PHE A 135 -6.75 -11.72 23.86
C PHE A 135 -6.67 -10.60 24.90
N PHE A 136 -5.50 -9.99 25.09
CA PHE A 136 -5.38 -8.86 26.01
C PHE A 136 -6.27 -7.70 25.60
N MET A 137 -6.31 -7.36 24.32
CA MET A 137 -7.10 -6.24 23.83
C MET A 137 -8.61 -6.52 23.86
N THR A 138 -9.04 -7.74 23.54
CA THR A 138 -10.47 -8.09 23.47
C THR A 138 -11.08 -8.40 24.83
N GLU A 139 -10.35 -9.11 25.70
CA GLU A 139 -10.92 -9.65 26.94
C GLU A 139 -10.41 -8.93 28.20
N VAL A 140 -9.17 -8.43 28.21
CA VAL A 140 -8.49 -8.02 29.45
C VAL A 140 -8.43 -6.51 29.63
N LEU A 141 -8.00 -5.78 28.60
CA LEU A 141 -7.75 -4.34 28.62
C LEU A 141 -8.97 -3.52 28.16
N THR A 142 -10.15 -4.12 28.26
CA THR A 142 -11.41 -3.49 27.84
C THR A 142 -11.70 -2.19 28.58
N ASP A 143 -11.10 -1.92 29.74
CA ASP A 143 -11.21 -0.65 30.47
C ASP A 143 -10.25 0.45 29.96
N VAL A 144 -9.30 0.10 29.11
CA VAL A 144 -8.28 0.99 28.53
C VAL A 144 -8.56 1.28 27.07
N VAL A 145 -8.91 0.23 26.30
CA VAL A 145 -9.07 0.31 24.84
C VAL A 145 -10.49 0.00 24.40
N THR A 146 -10.83 0.51 23.21
CA THR A 146 -12.06 0.23 22.48
C THR A 146 -11.71 -0.21 21.06
N HIS A 147 -12.40 -1.23 20.56
CA HIS A 147 -12.25 -1.69 19.19
C HIS A 147 -12.80 -0.65 18.19
N LEU A 148 -12.11 -0.48 17.06
CA LEU A 148 -12.52 0.30 15.90
C LEU A 148 -12.88 -0.63 14.73
N GLY A 149 -13.77 -0.16 13.84
CA GLY A 149 -14.21 -0.93 12.69
C GLY A 149 -15.52 -1.68 12.95
N GLY A 150 -16.00 -2.39 11.92
CA GLY A 150 -17.30 -3.08 11.92
C GLY A 150 -18.04 -2.88 10.61
N GLU A 151 -19.26 -3.41 10.51
CA GLU A 151 -20.13 -3.17 9.35
C GLU A 151 -20.43 -1.67 9.23
N ASN A 152 -20.24 -1.11 8.04
CA ASN A 152 -20.41 0.31 7.71
C ASN A 152 -19.46 1.29 8.43
N SER A 153 -18.39 0.81 9.07
CA SER A 153 -17.39 1.70 9.65
C SER A 153 -16.49 2.33 8.58
N VAL A 154 -16.16 3.62 8.75
CA VAL A 154 -15.10 4.31 7.99
C VAL A 154 -13.70 3.87 8.41
N PHE A 155 -13.59 3.01 9.43
CA PHE A 155 -12.33 2.49 9.94
C PHE A 155 -12.15 0.99 9.67
N LEU A 156 -10.92 0.60 9.38
CA LEU A 156 -10.46 -0.79 9.43
C LEU A 156 -10.42 -1.29 10.88
N PRO A 157 -10.40 -2.62 11.08
CA PRO A 157 -10.22 -3.21 12.41
C PRO A 157 -8.98 -2.67 13.11
N GLY A 158 -9.17 -2.18 14.33
CA GLY A 158 -8.10 -1.56 15.11
C GLY A 158 -8.51 -1.27 16.53
N TRP A 159 -7.64 -0.54 17.22
CA TRP A 159 -7.77 -0.24 18.64
C TRP A 159 -7.57 1.24 18.87
N ARG A 160 -8.40 1.81 19.74
CA ARG A 160 -8.36 3.20 20.18
C ARG A 160 -8.32 3.24 21.70
N LEU A 161 -7.54 4.15 22.28
CA LEU A 161 -7.64 4.47 23.71
C LEU A 161 -9.03 5.02 24.02
N ARG A 162 -9.65 4.58 25.12
CA ARG A 162 -10.96 5.11 25.53
C ARG A 162 -10.98 6.62 25.68
N SER A 163 -9.86 7.20 26.13
CA SER A 163 -9.65 8.64 26.25
C SER A 163 -9.55 9.38 24.92
N ALA A 164 -9.19 8.70 23.82
CA ALA A 164 -9.03 9.33 22.52
C ALA A 164 -10.39 9.61 21.84
N SER A 165 -10.54 10.75 21.17
CA SER A 165 -11.78 11.12 20.48
C SER A 165 -11.95 10.34 19.18
N ILE A 166 -13.12 9.68 19.01
CA ILE A 166 -13.50 9.07 17.72
C ILE A 166 -13.83 10.14 16.68
N GLU A 167 -14.48 11.22 17.08
CA GLU A 167 -14.85 12.34 16.20
C GLU A 167 -13.60 13.02 15.60
N GLY A 168 -12.51 13.10 16.38
CA GLY A 168 -11.23 13.61 15.90
C GLY A 168 -10.64 12.75 14.78
N LEU A 169 -10.71 11.42 14.93
CA LEU A 169 -10.28 10.47 13.90
C LEU A 169 -11.16 10.55 12.64
N GLU A 170 -12.48 10.65 12.82
CA GLU A 170 -13.43 10.75 11.69
C GLU A 170 -13.20 12.03 10.89
N LYS A 171 -13.01 13.16 11.57
CA LYS A 171 -12.67 14.44 10.94
C LYS A 171 -11.34 14.38 10.19
N LEU A 172 -10.33 13.74 10.77
CA LEU A 172 -9.03 13.56 10.11
C LEU A 172 -9.18 12.77 8.80
N VAL A 173 -9.90 11.65 8.84
CA VAL A 173 -10.14 10.82 7.65
C VAL A 173 -10.97 11.57 6.61
N SER A 174 -12.03 12.26 7.02
CA SER A 174 -12.88 13.06 6.12
C SER A 174 -12.08 14.17 5.42
N CYS A 175 -11.28 14.93 6.16
CA CYS A 175 -10.44 15.97 5.56
C CYS A 175 -9.40 15.40 4.59
N ALA A 176 -8.82 14.24 4.91
CA ALA A 176 -7.87 13.59 4.00
C ALA A 176 -8.57 13.10 2.72
N GLU A 177 -9.77 12.54 2.84
CA GLU A 177 -10.61 12.14 1.70
C GLU A 177 -10.98 13.34 0.81
N GLU A 178 -11.38 14.47 1.42
CA GLU A 178 -11.67 15.73 0.70
C GLU A 178 -10.46 16.23 -0.08
N ILE A 179 -9.29 16.33 0.56
CA ILE A 179 -8.03 16.76 -0.09
C ILE A 179 -7.69 15.89 -1.30
N ILE A 180 -7.80 14.57 -1.14
CA ILE A 180 -7.53 13.61 -2.20
C ILE A 180 -8.55 13.75 -3.34
N THR A 181 -9.83 13.89 -3.00
CA THR A 181 -10.94 14.00 -3.96
C THR A 181 -10.83 15.27 -4.78
N ASP A 182 -10.55 16.41 -4.14
CA ASP A 182 -10.40 17.71 -4.79
C ASP A 182 -9.24 17.73 -5.79
N ARG A 183 -8.16 17.01 -5.49
CA ARG A 183 -7.01 16.90 -6.41
C ARG A 183 -7.28 15.95 -7.59
N GLY A 184 -8.13 14.94 -7.39
CA GLY A 184 -8.46 13.93 -8.41
C GLY A 184 -7.31 12.98 -8.79
N LEU A 185 -6.18 13.01 -8.07
CA LEU A 185 -5.00 12.18 -8.30
C LEU A 185 -4.35 11.78 -6.97
N PRO A 186 -3.59 10.66 -6.90
CA PRO A 186 -2.87 10.26 -5.71
C PRO A 186 -1.96 11.37 -5.16
N VAL A 187 -1.91 11.50 -3.84
CA VAL A 187 -1.17 12.52 -3.09
C VAL A 187 0.00 11.87 -2.36
N THR A 188 1.19 12.47 -2.39
CA THR A 188 2.34 11.93 -1.64
C THR A 188 2.14 12.05 -0.13
N GLU A 189 2.79 11.18 0.65
CA GLU A 189 2.76 11.24 2.12
C GLU A 189 3.13 12.62 2.68
N GLU A 190 4.17 13.23 2.14
CA GLU A 190 4.67 14.54 2.57
C GLU A 190 3.63 15.64 2.33
N ASP A 191 3.07 15.69 1.12
CA ASP A 191 2.10 16.73 0.74
C ASP A 191 0.77 16.54 1.49
N LEU A 192 0.29 15.30 1.63
CA LEU A 192 -0.94 15.03 2.39
C LEU A 192 -0.78 15.43 3.86
N ALA A 193 0.33 15.04 4.49
CA ALA A 193 0.59 15.40 5.88
C ALA A 193 0.70 16.92 6.06
N GLN A 194 1.40 17.63 5.17
CA GLN A 194 1.54 19.08 5.23
C GLN A 194 0.19 19.80 5.09
N GLN A 195 -0.65 19.35 4.15
CA GLN A 195 -1.98 19.93 3.96
C GLN A 195 -2.89 19.69 5.17
N LEU A 196 -2.83 18.50 5.78
CA LEU A 196 -3.61 18.19 6.99
C LEU A 196 -3.13 18.98 8.21
N LEU A 197 -1.82 19.18 8.37
CA LEU A 197 -1.26 20.05 9.41
C LEU A 197 -1.75 21.49 9.27
N ALA A 198 -1.82 22.00 8.03
CA ALA A 198 -2.31 23.35 7.75
C ALA A 198 -3.78 23.55 8.16
N LYS A 199 -4.59 22.48 8.23
CA LYS A 199 -5.99 22.52 8.70
C LYS A 199 -6.11 22.65 10.22
N LYS A 200 -5.02 22.50 10.98
CA LYS A 200 -4.98 22.59 12.45
C LYS A 200 -6.05 21.73 13.14
N LEU A 201 -6.22 20.51 12.64
CA LEU A 201 -7.19 19.56 13.18
C LEU A 201 -6.83 19.18 14.62
N LEU A 202 -7.86 18.89 15.42
CA LEU A 202 -7.66 18.36 16.76
C LEU A 202 -7.18 16.91 16.68
N SER A 203 -6.18 16.57 17.47
CA SER A 203 -5.72 15.20 17.64
C SER A 203 -6.77 14.38 18.41
N PRO A 204 -6.80 13.06 18.24
CA PRO A 204 -7.64 12.19 19.08
C PRO A 204 -7.30 12.31 20.57
N LEU A 205 -6.05 12.58 20.94
CA LEU A 205 -5.57 12.68 22.32
C LEU A 205 -5.73 14.07 22.95
N GLN A 206 -6.50 14.96 22.33
CA GLN A 206 -6.58 16.39 22.67
C GLN A 206 -5.33 17.18 22.24
N GLY A 207 -5.49 18.48 22.00
CA GLY A 207 -4.45 19.33 21.40
C GLY A 207 -4.45 19.30 19.86
N VAL A 208 -3.58 20.12 19.26
CA VAL A 208 -3.48 20.23 17.79
C VAL A 208 -2.62 19.09 17.27
N LEU A 209 -3.08 18.43 16.21
CA LEU A 209 -2.31 17.42 15.50
C LEU A 209 -1.11 18.09 14.81
N ALA A 210 0.10 17.77 15.25
CA ALA A 210 1.33 18.48 14.86
C ALA A 210 2.38 17.61 14.16
N GLU A 211 2.31 16.29 14.32
CA GLU A 211 3.35 15.38 13.83
C GLU A 211 2.92 14.66 12.53
N PRO A 212 3.67 14.81 11.42
CA PRO A 212 3.38 14.14 10.14
C PRO A 212 3.28 12.61 10.25
N THR A 213 4.19 12.00 11.01
CA THR A 213 4.24 10.54 11.19
C THR A 213 2.99 10.01 11.89
N VAL A 214 2.53 10.72 12.92
CA VAL A 214 1.31 10.39 13.65
C VAL A 214 0.09 10.51 12.73
N ILE A 215 -0.01 11.58 11.93
CA ILE A 215 -1.07 11.71 10.91
C ILE A 215 -1.11 10.48 10.02
N LEU A 216 0.02 10.12 9.42
CA LEU A 216 0.10 9.01 8.47
C LEU A 216 -0.22 7.67 9.13
N ASN A 217 0.15 7.47 10.39
CA ASN A 217 -0.21 6.26 11.16
C ASN A 217 -1.71 6.20 11.42
N LEU A 218 -2.33 7.31 11.84
CA LEU A 218 -3.78 7.38 12.06
C LEU A 218 -4.57 7.19 10.77
N LEU A 219 -4.11 7.73 9.64
CA LEU A 219 -4.77 7.54 8.34
C LEU A 219 -4.79 6.07 7.88
N GLN A 220 -3.88 5.22 8.37
CA GLN A 220 -3.91 3.78 8.06
C GLN A 220 -5.16 3.09 8.61
N LEU A 221 -5.85 3.70 9.59
CA LEU A 221 -7.14 3.23 10.06
C LEU A 221 -8.24 3.42 9.02
N SER A 222 -8.08 4.25 7.98
CA SER A 222 -9.16 4.53 7.03
C SER A 222 -9.54 3.30 6.21
N ALA A 223 -10.84 3.04 6.12
CA ALA A 223 -11.42 2.08 5.18
C ALA A 223 -11.72 2.69 3.81
N VAL A 224 -11.60 4.01 3.66
CA VAL A 224 -12.04 4.80 2.49
C VAL A 224 -10.86 5.27 1.65
N ILE A 225 -9.78 5.71 2.29
CA ILE A 225 -8.51 6.05 1.64
C ILE A 225 -7.45 5.01 1.97
N ARG A 226 -6.45 4.90 1.11
CA ARG A 226 -5.39 3.91 1.29
C ARG A 226 -4.07 4.41 0.71
N ARG A 227 -2.98 4.01 1.37
CA ARG A 227 -1.61 4.13 0.89
C ARG A 227 -1.28 3.01 -0.10
N ASN A 228 -0.72 3.36 -1.26
CA ASN A 228 -0.17 2.40 -2.21
C ASN A 228 1.29 2.03 -1.89
N THR A 229 1.87 1.14 -2.68
CA THR A 229 3.28 0.70 -2.54
C THR A 229 4.32 1.79 -2.81
N PHE A 230 3.90 2.97 -3.27
CA PHE A 230 4.76 4.10 -3.60
C PHE A 230 4.75 5.20 -2.54
N GLY A 231 4.01 5.04 -1.44
CA GLY A 231 3.87 6.11 -0.45
C GLY A 231 2.97 7.24 -0.94
N GLU A 232 2.02 6.91 -1.81
CA GLU A 232 0.96 7.83 -2.21
C GLU A 232 -0.37 7.37 -1.63
N TRP A 233 -1.19 8.34 -1.26
CA TRP A 233 -2.52 8.15 -0.72
C TRP A 233 -3.55 8.51 -1.78
N GLY A 234 -4.60 7.70 -1.84
CA GLY A 234 -5.75 8.00 -2.68
C GLY A 234 -6.99 7.22 -2.24
N LEU A 235 -8.09 7.40 -2.97
CA LEU A 235 -9.31 6.68 -2.67
C LEU A 235 -9.12 5.19 -2.90
N LYS A 236 -9.61 4.35 -1.99
CA LYS A 236 -9.41 2.89 -2.01
C LYS A 236 -9.85 2.25 -3.33
N HIS A 237 -10.86 2.82 -3.99
CA HIS A 237 -11.40 2.31 -5.25
C HIS A 237 -10.59 2.72 -6.50
N TRP A 238 -9.63 3.64 -6.38
CA TRP A 238 -8.78 4.04 -7.50
C TRP A 238 -7.84 2.91 -7.93
N GLU A 239 -7.71 2.72 -9.24
CA GLU A 239 -6.84 1.68 -9.84
C GLU A 239 -5.36 1.90 -9.49
N THR A 240 -4.94 3.15 -9.30
CA THR A 240 -3.58 3.53 -8.89
C THR A 240 -3.28 3.25 -7.41
N ILE A 241 -4.31 2.97 -6.61
CA ILE A 241 -4.22 2.72 -5.17
C ILE A 241 -4.43 1.24 -4.86
N SER A 242 -5.48 0.65 -5.42
CA SER A 242 -5.80 -0.77 -5.27
C SER A 242 -5.92 -1.43 -6.65
N PRO A 243 -4.78 -1.75 -7.30
CA PRO A 243 -4.78 -2.35 -8.63
C PRO A 243 -5.40 -3.75 -8.57
N LYS A 244 -6.55 -3.95 -9.22
CA LYS A 244 -7.26 -5.23 -9.22
C LYS A 244 -6.92 -6.06 -10.46
N ARG A 245 -6.74 -5.40 -11.60
CA ARG A 245 -6.44 -6.03 -12.88
C ARG A 245 -4.94 -6.11 -13.09
N MET A 246 -4.50 -7.04 -13.92
CA MET A 246 -3.08 -7.14 -14.31
C MET A 246 -2.63 -5.85 -15.01
N ASN A 247 -3.52 -5.26 -15.80
CA ASN A 247 -3.32 -3.98 -16.48
C ASN A 247 -2.95 -2.83 -15.52
N ASP A 248 -3.72 -2.64 -14.46
CA ASP A 248 -3.49 -1.61 -13.44
C ASP A 248 -2.08 -1.76 -12.82
N LYS A 249 -1.67 -3.00 -12.53
CA LYS A 249 -0.34 -3.31 -12.00
C LYS A 249 0.77 -2.97 -12.99
N ILE A 250 0.56 -3.30 -14.27
CA ILE A 250 1.50 -2.95 -15.35
C ILE A 250 1.65 -1.43 -15.46
N TYR A 251 0.53 -0.70 -15.46
CA TYR A 251 0.51 0.76 -15.51
C TYR A 251 1.30 1.36 -14.36
N LEU A 252 1.04 0.91 -13.12
CA LEU A 252 1.75 1.38 -11.92
C LEU A 252 3.25 1.11 -11.97
N VAL A 253 3.67 -0.09 -12.38
CA VAL A 253 5.10 -0.43 -12.50
C VAL A 253 5.80 0.45 -13.53
N LEU A 254 5.18 0.66 -14.70
CA LEU A 254 5.74 1.54 -15.72
C LEU A 254 5.80 2.99 -15.23
N LYS A 255 4.71 3.50 -14.63
CA LYS A 255 4.63 4.86 -14.10
C LYS A 255 5.73 5.14 -13.07
N LYS A 256 5.96 4.19 -12.14
CA LYS A 256 7.03 4.27 -11.14
C LYS A 256 8.42 4.40 -11.76
N HIS A 257 8.71 3.57 -12.77
CA HIS A 257 10.04 3.56 -13.39
C HIS A 257 10.28 4.73 -14.33
N GLY A 258 9.22 5.37 -14.84
CA GLY A 258 9.29 6.58 -15.66
C GLY A 258 10.01 6.39 -17.01
N LYS A 259 10.26 5.14 -17.44
CA LYS A 259 10.97 4.83 -18.68
C LYS A 259 10.49 3.52 -19.32
N PRO A 260 10.66 3.35 -20.63
CA PRO A 260 10.27 2.12 -21.32
C PRO A 260 10.99 0.89 -20.78
N MET A 261 10.28 -0.23 -20.75
CA MET A 261 10.75 -1.44 -20.09
C MET A 261 10.34 -2.71 -20.83
N HIS A 262 11.20 -3.73 -20.77
CA HIS A 262 10.89 -5.03 -21.35
C HIS A 262 9.80 -5.77 -20.53
N PHE A 263 8.84 -6.42 -21.18
CA PHE A 263 7.70 -7.06 -20.49
C PHE A 263 8.11 -8.08 -19.42
N ARG A 264 9.22 -8.82 -19.62
CA ARG A 264 9.77 -9.73 -18.60
C ARG A 264 10.22 -9.01 -17.32
N GLU A 265 10.76 -7.81 -17.48
CA GLU A 265 11.18 -6.99 -16.35
C GLU A 265 9.96 -6.42 -15.61
N ILE A 266 8.92 -6.03 -16.36
CA ILE A 266 7.62 -5.65 -15.77
C ILE A 266 7.07 -6.80 -14.92
N VAL A 267 7.09 -8.04 -15.43
CA VAL A 267 6.65 -9.25 -14.69
C VAL A 267 7.45 -9.44 -13.40
N ARG A 268 8.78 -9.30 -13.48
CA ARG A 268 9.67 -9.40 -12.31
C ARG A 268 9.26 -8.39 -11.24
N LEU A 269 9.10 -7.13 -11.63
CA LEU A 269 8.75 -6.04 -10.72
C LEU A 269 7.34 -6.17 -10.13
N ILE A 270 6.36 -6.64 -10.91
CA ILE A 270 5.02 -6.92 -10.38
C ILE A 270 5.09 -7.98 -9.27
N ASN A 271 5.86 -9.05 -9.50
CA ASN A 271 6.02 -10.13 -8.52
C ASN A 271 6.85 -9.69 -7.30
N GLU A 272 7.86 -8.85 -7.48
CA GLU A 272 8.65 -8.27 -6.37
C GLU A 272 7.82 -7.33 -5.49
N GLN A 273 6.93 -6.52 -6.09
CA GLN A 273 6.09 -5.58 -5.35
C GLN A 273 4.91 -6.23 -4.62
N SER A 274 4.59 -7.50 -4.91
CA SER A 274 3.58 -8.29 -4.19
C SER A 274 2.24 -7.55 -3.98
N PHE A 275 1.72 -6.90 -5.04
CA PHE A 275 0.44 -6.16 -4.99
C PHE A 275 -0.72 -6.99 -4.45
N ASP A 276 -0.70 -8.29 -4.73
CA ASP A 276 -1.60 -9.29 -4.17
C ASP A 276 -0.91 -10.67 -4.17
N HIS A 277 -1.65 -11.71 -3.75
CA HIS A 277 -1.19 -13.09 -3.77
C HIS A 277 -1.08 -13.69 -5.19
N LYS A 278 -1.51 -12.97 -6.24
CA LYS A 278 -1.54 -13.50 -7.61
C LYS A 278 -0.21 -13.22 -8.30
N LYS A 279 0.49 -14.29 -8.67
CA LYS A 279 1.72 -14.18 -9.47
C LYS A 279 1.41 -13.70 -10.89
N ALA A 280 2.20 -12.76 -11.36
CA ALA A 280 2.22 -12.33 -12.74
C ALA A 280 3.05 -13.29 -13.59
N TYR A 281 2.52 -13.63 -14.76
CA TYR A 281 3.19 -14.48 -15.75
C TYR A 281 3.46 -13.69 -17.04
N ALA A 282 4.59 -14.00 -17.67
CA ALA A 282 5.04 -13.35 -18.89
C ALA A 282 4.02 -13.34 -20.04
N PRO A 283 3.33 -14.45 -20.38
CA PRO A 283 2.32 -14.45 -21.44
C PRO A 283 1.13 -13.55 -21.12
N THR A 284 0.66 -13.57 -19.86
CA THR A 284 -0.45 -12.74 -19.41
C THR A 284 -0.11 -11.26 -19.52
N VAL A 285 1.02 -10.84 -18.96
CA VAL A 285 1.47 -9.45 -19.01
C VAL A 285 1.68 -8.98 -20.45
N HIS A 286 2.27 -9.82 -21.31
CA HIS A 286 2.48 -9.50 -22.71
C HIS A 286 1.16 -9.30 -23.47
N ASN A 287 0.15 -10.15 -23.23
CA ASN A 287 -1.16 -10.00 -23.87
C ASN A 287 -1.88 -8.72 -23.41
N GLU A 288 -1.86 -8.42 -22.11
CA GLU A 288 -2.45 -7.19 -21.55
C GLU A 288 -1.79 -5.93 -22.15
N LEU A 289 -0.47 -5.93 -22.28
CA LEU A 289 0.31 -4.86 -22.90
C LEU A 289 0.00 -4.64 -24.39
N ILE A 290 -0.53 -5.66 -25.09
CA ILE A 290 -0.92 -5.56 -26.51
C ILE A 290 -2.36 -5.09 -26.66
N LEU A 291 -3.26 -5.55 -25.78
CA LEU A 291 -4.70 -5.31 -25.90
C LEU A 291 -5.12 -3.91 -25.42
N ASP A 292 -4.36 -3.30 -24.51
CA ASP A 292 -4.70 -2.01 -23.92
C ASP A 292 -3.95 -0.86 -24.59
N ASP A 293 -4.68 0.22 -24.91
CA ASP A 293 -4.18 1.36 -25.67
C ASP A 293 -3.31 2.32 -24.84
N LYS A 294 -3.27 2.17 -23.52
CA LYS A 294 -2.37 2.90 -22.61
C LYS A 294 -0.91 2.55 -22.86
N PHE A 295 -0.62 1.40 -23.47
CA PHE A 295 0.74 0.90 -23.69
C PHE A 295 1.15 0.95 -25.16
N VAL A 296 2.42 1.25 -25.39
CA VAL A 296 3.00 1.36 -26.73
C VAL A 296 4.26 0.50 -26.83
N LEU A 297 4.29 -0.39 -27.83
CA LEU A 297 5.47 -1.20 -28.13
C LEU A 297 6.55 -0.35 -28.82
N VAL A 298 7.64 -0.01 -28.11
CA VAL A 298 8.72 0.88 -28.58
C VAL A 298 9.99 0.15 -29.01
N GLY A 299 10.08 -1.14 -28.73
CA GLY A 299 11.18 -2.01 -29.10
C GLY A 299 10.78 -3.49 -29.01
N ARG A 300 11.69 -4.42 -29.28
CA ARG A 300 11.38 -5.87 -29.19
C ARG A 300 11.04 -6.25 -27.76
N GLY A 301 9.74 -6.44 -27.48
CA GLY A 301 9.23 -6.71 -26.14
C GLY A 301 9.34 -5.55 -25.16
N ILE A 302 9.67 -4.33 -25.62
CA ILE A 302 9.82 -3.13 -24.79
C ILE A 302 8.57 -2.27 -24.94
N TYR A 303 7.94 -1.96 -23.82
CA TYR A 303 6.72 -1.18 -23.75
C TYR A 303 6.93 0.12 -22.98
N ALA A 304 6.17 1.13 -23.36
CA ALA A 304 6.15 2.46 -22.75
C ALA A 304 4.69 2.88 -22.49
N LEU A 305 4.48 3.83 -21.58
CA LEU A 305 3.17 4.47 -21.46
C LEU A 305 2.95 5.45 -22.63
N LYS A 306 1.75 5.43 -23.21
CA LYS A 306 1.35 6.34 -24.30
C LYS A 306 1.42 7.81 -23.87
N GLU A 307 1.10 8.10 -22.60
CA GLU A 307 1.19 9.46 -22.02
C GLU A 307 2.61 10.04 -22.02
N TRP A 308 3.65 9.22 -22.17
CA TRP A 308 5.03 9.69 -22.32
C TRP A 308 5.37 10.17 -23.75
N GLY A 309 4.39 10.19 -24.66
CA GLY A 309 4.55 10.70 -26.03
C GLY A 309 5.08 9.68 -27.05
N TYR A 310 5.16 8.40 -26.69
CA TYR A 310 5.55 7.35 -27.63
C TYR A 310 4.41 7.01 -28.59
N LYS A 311 4.74 6.84 -29.87
CA LYS A 311 3.76 6.55 -30.93
C LYS A 311 3.70 5.05 -31.27
N PRO A 312 2.53 4.49 -31.66
CA PRO A 312 2.40 3.10 -32.14
C PRO A 312 2.93 2.91 -33.59
N GLY A 313 3.04 1.67 -34.07
CA GLY A 313 3.44 1.35 -35.48
C GLY A 313 4.87 0.80 -35.67
N VAL A 314 5.23 0.39 -36.88
CA VAL A 314 6.61 -0.09 -37.16
C VAL A 314 7.59 1.09 -37.31
N VAL A 315 8.90 0.81 -37.27
CA VAL A 315 9.94 1.85 -37.47
C VAL A 315 9.68 2.67 -38.73
N ALA A 316 9.24 2.04 -39.82
CA ALA A 316 8.89 2.73 -41.06
C ALA A 316 7.69 3.68 -40.91
N ASP A 317 6.70 3.38 -40.07
CA ASP A 317 5.54 4.27 -39.90
C ASP A 317 5.94 5.53 -39.12
N VAL A 318 6.72 5.35 -38.05
CA VAL A 318 7.29 6.45 -37.26
C VAL A 318 8.15 7.37 -38.14
N MET A 319 8.95 6.79 -39.02
CA MET A 319 9.78 7.56 -39.97
C MET A 319 8.95 8.35 -40.98
N VAL A 320 7.85 7.79 -41.47
CA VAL A 320 6.92 8.50 -42.35
C VAL A 320 6.31 9.70 -41.62
N GLU A 321 5.87 9.53 -40.38
CA GLU A 321 5.33 10.63 -39.58
C GLU A 321 6.36 11.71 -39.28
N ILE A 322 7.58 11.35 -38.87
CA ILE A 322 8.66 12.32 -38.63
C ILE A 322 8.92 13.15 -39.89
N LEU A 323 8.97 12.51 -41.06
CA LEU A 323 9.16 13.24 -42.33
C LEU A 323 7.95 14.12 -42.70
N LYS A 324 6.72 13.70 -42.37
CA LYS A 324 5.51 14.52 -42.56
C LYS A 324 5.51 15.74 -41.66
N GLU A 325 5.83 15.57 -40.37
CA GLU A 325 5.90 16.65 -39.38
C GLU A 325 7.03 17.64 -39.70
N HIS A 326 8.17 17.14 -40.16
CA HIS A 326 9.31 17.98 -40.56
C HIS A 326 9.06 18.74 -41.88
N GLY A 327 8.20 18.23 -42.76
CA GLY A 327 7.79 18.88 -44.01
C GLY A 327 8.87 18.99 -45.09
N GLN A 328 10.12 18.59 -44.81
CA GLN A 328 11.25 18.64 -45.74
C GLN A 328 12.13 17.38 -45.66
N PRO A 329 12.86 17.03 -46.74
CA PRO A 329 13.79 15.91 -46.74
C PRO A 329 14.87 16.06 -45.66
N MET A 330 15.08 15.02 -44.86
CA MET A 330 16.02 15.02 -43.73
C MET A 330 17.30 14.26 -44.07
N GLN A 331 18.42 14.64 -43.47
CA GLN A 331 19.64 13.86 -43.58
C GLN A 331 19.51 12.52 -42.87
N ARG A 332 20.19 11.48 -43.39
CA ARG A 332 20.08 10.12 -42.83
C ARG A 332 20.32 10.08 -41.32
N ASP A 333 21.39 10.71 -40.85
CA ASP A 333 21.81 10.62 -39.45
C ASP A 333 20.89 11.45 -38.53
N GLU A 334 20.33 12.54 -39.04
CA GLU A 334 19.32 13.37 -38.37
C GLU A 334 17.99 12.62 -38.21
N LEU A 335 17.53 11.97 -39.30
CA LEU A 335 16.35 11.12 -39.27
C LEU A 335 16.53 9.92 -38.33
N VAL A 336 17.71 9.30 -38.32
CA VAL A 336 18.05 8.23 -37.37
C VAL A 336 18.01 8.75 -35.92
N ALA A 337 18.56 9.93 -35.65
CA ALA A 337 18.52 10.53 -34.31
C ALA A 337 17.08 10.84 -33.86
N ALA A 338 16.24 11.36 -34.77
CA ALA A 338 14.82 11.61 -34.48
C ALA A 338 14.05 10.32 -34.18
N VAL A 339 14.29 9.25 -34.94
CA VAL A 339 13.68 7.93 -34.70
C VAL A 339 14.14 7.34 -33.38
N LEU A 340 15.43 7.46 -33.03
CA LEU A 340 15.97 6.95 -31.76
C LEU A 340 15.41 7.68 -30.54
N LYS A 341 14.95 8.93 -30.68
CA LYS A 341 14.22 9.64 -29.61
C LYS A 341 12.82 9.05 -29.39
N GLN A 342 12.18 8.51 -30.43
CA GLN A 342 10.82 7.98 -30.36
C GLN A 342 10.74 6.44 -30.25
N ARG A 343 11.80 5.69 -30.61
CA ARG A 343 11.84 4.22 -30.53
C ARG A 343 13.20 3.69 -30.08
N LEU A 344 13.17 2.69 -29.20
CA LEU A 344 14.36 2.00 -28.69
C LEU A 344 14.72 0.84 -29.63
N VAL A 345 15.40 1.14 -30.74
CA VAL A 345 15.84 0.17 -31.74
C VAL A 345 17.30 0.36 -32.14
N LYS A 346 17.96 -0.71 -32.61
CA LYS A 346 19.33 -0.62 -33.14
C LYS A 346 19.33 0.18 -34.46
N ARG A 347 20.36 1.00 -34.69
CA ARG A 347 20.55 1.79 -35.93
C ARG A 347 20.39 0.95 -37.21
N GLY A 348 20.90 -0.29 -37.23
CA GLY A 348 20.73 -1.21 -38.36
C GLY A 348 19.27 -1.50 -38.74
N THR A 349 18.35 -1.48 -37.77
CA THR A 349 16.90 -1.67 -38.02
C THR A 349 16.31 -0.47 -38.75
N ILE A 350 16.77 0.74 -38.40
CA ILE A 350 16.36 1.99 -39.05
C ILE A 350 16.90 2.03 -40.47
N TYR A 351 18.17 1.65 -40.67
CA TYR A 351 18.76 1.54 -41.99
C TYR A 351 18.04 0.52 -42.88
N LEU A 352 17.63 -0.62 -42.32
CA LEU A 352 16.82 -1.59 -43.05
C LEU A 352 15.45 -1.00 -43.44
N ALA A 353 14.78 -0.28 -42.54
CA ALA A 353 13.50 0.37 -42.85
C ALA A 353 13.62 1.40 -43.99
N LEU A 354 14.73 2.15 -44.05
CA LEU A 354 15.03 3.10 -45.13
C LEU A 354 15.18 2.46 -46.51
N THR A 355 15.46 1.15 -46.57
CA THR A 355 15.53 0.44 -47.86
C THR A 355 14.15 0.22 -48.49
N ASN A 356 13.06 0.49 -47.75
CA ASN A 356 11.70 0.35 -48.25
C ASN A 356 11.34 1.48 -49.24
N LYS A 357 11.61 1.23 -50.52
CA LYS A 357 11.34 2.15 -51.63
C LYS A 357 9.87 2.53 -51.81
N LYS A 358 8.93 1.79 -51.21
CA LYS A 358 7.50 2.14 -51.27
C LYS A 358 7.15 3.31 -50.35
N LYS A 359 7.93 3.53 -49.29
CA LYS A 359 7.68 4.56 -48.27
C LYS A 359 8.69 5.70 -48.31
N PHE A 360 9.92 5.43 -48.73
CA PHE A 360 11.01 6.41 -48.72
C PHE A 360 11.71 6.50 -50.06
N ALA A 361 12.08 7.73 -50.44
CA ALA A 361 12.95 8.02 -51.56
C ALA A 361 14.26 8.64 -51.05
N ARG A 362 15.39 8.19 -51.59
CA ARG A 362 16.71 8.74 -51.29
C ARG A 362 17.10 9.73 -52.39
N LEU A 363 17.39 10.96 -51.99
CA LEU A 363 17.84 12.03 -52.89
C LEU A 363 19.34 11.90 -53.20
N PRO A 364 19.82 12.49 -54.31
CA PRO A 364 21.23 12.44 -54.71
C PRO A 364 22.20 13.00 -53.66
N ASP A 365 21.74 13.96 -52.85
CA ASP A 365 22.49 14.61 -51.77
C ASP A 365 22.52 13.80 -50.45
N GLY A 366 21.93 12.60 -50.44
CA GLY A 366 21.91 11.73 -49.27
C GLY A 366 20.74 11.93 -48.32
N ARG A 367 19.85 12.91 -48.58
CA ARG A 367 18.62 13.12 -47.82
C ARG A 367 17.54 12.11 -48.17
N TYR A 368 16.60 11.92 -47.25
CA TYR A 368 15.44 11.05 -47.43
C TYR A 368 14.14 11.85 -47.39
N SER A 369 13.25 11.55 -48.33
CA SER A 369 11.88 12.07 -48.39
C SER A 369 10.87 10.93 -48.39
N LEU A 370 9.59 11.27 -48.26
CA LEU A 370 8.50 10.32 -48.54
C LEU A 370 8.54 9.92 -50.02
N ALA A 371 8.19 8.68 -50.32
CA ALA A 371 8.04 8.23 -51.70
C ALA A 371 6.75 8.85 -52.28
N ASN A 372 6.86 9.51 -53.44
CA ASN A 372 5.70 9.97 -54.21
C ASN A 372 4.96 8.76 -54.77
N ASN A 373 3.93 8.30 -54.07
CA ASN A 373 2.88 7.47 -54.66
C ASN A 373 1.58 8.28 -54.67
N GLU A 374 1.57 9.32 -55.50
CA GLU A 374 0.33 9.79 -56.11
C GLU A 374 0.33 9.31 -57.55
N THR A 375 -0.67 8.50 -57.87
CA THR A 375 -1.12 8.29 -59.24
C THR A 375 -1.44 9.65 -59.86
N GLU A 376 -0.51 10.22 -60.61
CA GLU A 376 -0.81 11.23 -61.61
C GLU A 376 -1.78 10.60 -62.62
N THR A 377 -3.07 10.90 -62.47
CA THR A 377 -4.02 10.83 -63.57
C THR A 377 -3.52 11.79 -64.64
N LYS A 378 -2.84 11.25 -65.66
CA LYS A 378 -2.51 11.98 -66.89
C LYS A 378 -3.78 12.65 -67.45
N PRO A 379 -3.73 13.93 -67.85
CA PRO A 379 -4.86 14.53 -68.56
C PRO A 379 -5.00 13.84 -69.91
N ALA A 380 -6.23 13.53 -70.29
CA ALA A 380 -6.56 12.99 -71.61
C ALA A 380 -6.12 13.97 -72.72
N PRO A 381 -5.57 13.49 -73.85
CA PRO A 381 -5.21 14.37 -74.94
C PRO A 381 -6.48 14.92 -75.60
N THR A 382 -6.57 16.24 -75.68
CA THR A 382 -7.53 16.98 -76.49
C THR A 382 -7.36 16.57 -77.96
N VAL A 383 -8.40 15.99 -78.54
CA VAL A 383 -8.53 15.82 -79.99
C VAL A 383 -9.28 17.04 -80.52
N ILE A 384 -8.64 17.75 -81.45
CA ILE A 384 -9.20 18.84 -82.25
C ILE A 384 -10.17 18.26 -83.29
#